data_AF-A0A925ZDN1-F1
#
_entry.id   AF-A0A925ZDN1-F1
#
_cell.length_a   1.000
_cell.length_b   1.000
_cell.length_c   1.000
_cell.angle_alpha   90.00
_cell.angle_beta   90.00
_cell.angle_gamma   90.00
#
_symmetry.space_group_name_H-M   'P 1'
#
loop_
_entity.id
_entity.type
_entity.pdbx_description
1 polymer ?
#
loop_
_entity_poly.entity_id
_entity_poly.type
_entity_poly.pdbx_seq_one_letter_code
_entity_poly.pdbx_strand_id
1 'polypeptide(L)'
;MLYKIISNKESSGKVFVNDKFAKEHLFINKLSVFIRAGSKAVNIEIVKNSMQKDDEIILSQDVIETLLLPTSIKYQIRQEKDSLIIGPVIGLLMGANKEKFTKRVLKELTSYSHIYPEVNGLLLVIYTEGIDFINKTVKGYYYNPASDSKNSVWKEGVFPFPNSIFQRINLTEDVRIRLNEETNKCVFNSDYFSKWEFFKMVSNFRPFFNHLPDTRLLESTKDLEQMVSLYKEVYLKTLNGTLSRGIYKITSINGEYELKDKDGASVAVTTSFEKMEAEINAITKNKNYLMQQALHPLMVNERHTDFRVIMQKNHTLDWICTGIFTFIGRRAGISSSWGYISTFERFLEKNFNFNEQDIFKKRQEVIRVCKDVCKILDASGENYGDLGFDVLIDEELKVWVLEANKRHYHTVPLWMDDTETFYETKANPIKYATALSGFEVYE
;
A
#
# COMPACT_ATOMS: atom_id res chain seq x y z
N MET A 1 18.65 -19.44 -7.23
CA MET A 1 19.97 -19.05 -7.81
C MET A 1 19.75 -17.79 -8.65
N LEU A 2 20.70 -16.86 -8.63
CA LEU A 2 20.64 -15.62 -9.41
C LEU A 2 21.51 -15.73 -10.66
N TYR A 3 20.97 -15.34 -11.80
CA TYR A 3 21.61 -15.46 -13.10
C TYR A 3 21.98 -14.10 -13.68
N LYS A 4 23.19 -13.97 -14.22
CA LYS A 4 23.59 -12.85 -15.06
C LYS A 4 23.25 -13.16 -16.51
N ILE A 5 22.60 -12.22 -17.20
CA ILE A 5 22.35 -12.35 -18.64
C ILE A 5 23.58 -11.88 -19.41
N ILE A 6 24.12 -12.77 -20.23
CA ILE A 6 25.24 -12.50 -21.13
C ILE A 6 24.71 -12.41 -22.57
N SER A 7 25.07 -11.35 -23.27
CA SER A 7 24.71 -11.18 -24.68
C SER A 7 25.68 -11.93 -25.59
N ASN A 8 25.14 -12.74 -26.50
CA ASN A 8 25.85 -13.28 -27.64
C ASN A 8 25.40 -12.55 -28.92
N LYS A 9 26.33 -11.85 -29.57
CA LYS A 9 26.05 -11.04 -30.77
C LYS A 9 26.17 -11.82 -32.09
N GLU A 10 26.64 -13.07 -32.04
CA GLU A 10 26.98 -13.89 -33.19
C GLU A 10 25.89 -14.92 -33.53
N SER A 11 24.87 -15.02 -32.69
CA SER A 11 23.72 -15.91 -32.85
C SER A 11 22.41 -15.13 -32.87
N SER A 12 21.33 -15.78 -33.32
CA SER A 12 19.98 -15.22 -33.32
C SER A 12 18.99 -16.29 -32.88
N GLY A 13 18.00 -15.90 -32.07
CA GLY A 13 16.97 -16.79 -31.54
C GLY A 13 17.51 -17.96 -30.71
N LYS A 14 18.58 -17.78 -29.92
CA LYS A 14 19.21 -18.85 -29.14
C LYS A 14 19.36 -18.52 -27.66
N VAL A 15 19.25 -19.56 -26.83
CA VAL A 15 19.72 -19.58 -25.44
C VAL A 15 20.80 -20.64 -25.28
N PHE A 16 21.90 -20.28 -24.64
CA PHE A 16 22.92 -21.23 -24.25
C PHE A 16 22.79 -21.52 -22.76
N VAL A 17 22.77 -22.82 -22.45
CA VAL A 17 22.66 -23.35 -21.08
C VAL A 17 23.74 -24.38 -20.84
N ASN A 18 24.25 -24.44 -19.62
CA ASN A 18 25.17 -25.49 -19.22
C ASN A 18 24.42 -26.79 -18.87
N ASP A 19 25.15 -27.89 -18.72
CA ASP A 19 24.55 -29.21 -18.49
C ASP A 19 23.78 -29.31 -17.16
N LYS A 20 24.22 -28.56 -16.14
CA LYS A 20 23.54 -28.52 -14.85
C LYS A 20 22.18 -27.84 -14.98
N PHE A 21 22.13 -26.65 -15.57
CA PHE A 21 20.89 -25.92 -15.84
C PHE A 21 19.93 -26.73 -16.69
N ALA A 22 20.44 -27.38 -17.76
CA ALA A 22 19.62 -28.22 -18.64
C ALA A 22 19.01 -29.42 -17.90
N LYS A 23 19.72 -30.01 -16.92
CA LYS A 23 19.22 -31.09 -16.07
C LYS A 23 18.19 -30.59 -15.06
N GLU A 24 18.51 -29.53 -14.31
CA GLU A 24 17.64 -28.94 -13.28
C GLU A 24 16.29 -28.52 -13.86
N HIS A 25 16.30 -28.01 -15.09
CA HIS A 25 15.09 -27.54 -15.76
C HIS A 25 14.52 -28.49 -16.82
N LEU A 26 14.86 -29.79 -16.77
CA LEU A 26 14.28 -30.84 -17.62
C LEU A 26 14.35 -30.55 -19.14
N PHE A 27 15.36 -29.80 -19.59
CA PHE A 27 15.57 -29.44 -21.00
C PHE A 27 16.50 -30.40 -21.75
N ILE A 28 16.94 -31.49 -21.12
CA ILE A 28 17.95 -32.41 -21.68
C ILE A 28 17.61 -32.85 -23.11
N ASN A 29 16.32 -33.04 -23.41
CA ASN A 29 15.79 -33.53 -24.69
C ASN A 29 14.99 -32.48 -25.49
N LYS A 30 14.96 -31.21 -25.05
CA LYS A 30 14.19 -30.16 -25.73
C LYS A 30 15.09 -29.41 -26.72
N LEU A 31 14.56 -29.13 -27.91
CA LEU A 31 15.25 -28.35 -28.95
C LEU A 31 14.95 -26.85 -28.84
N SER A 32 13.81 -26.50 -28.25
CA SER A 32 13.38 -25.11 -28.08
C SER A 32 12.62 -24.89 -26.77
N VAL A 33 12.54 -23.64 -26.36
CA VAL A 33 11.84 -23.19 -25.15
C VAL A 33 11.29 -21.78 -25.36
N PHE A 34 10.15 -21.50 -24.73
CA PHE A 34 9.69 -20.12 -24.59
C PHE A 34 10.45 -19.43 -23.47
N ILE A 35 11.14 -18.33 -23.76
CA ILE A 35 11.61 -17.42 -22.72
C ILE A 35 10.60 -16.29 -22.54
N ARG A 36 10.25 -16.01 -21.29
CA ARG A 36 9.31 -14.98 -20.88
C ARG A 36 9.96 -14.00 -19.92
N ALA A 37 9.65 -12.72 -20.04
CA ALA A 37 10.00 -11.67 -19.08
C ALA A 37 8.86 -10.65 -19.07
N GLY A 38 8.22 -10.46 -17.91
CA GLY A 38 6.98 -9.68 -17.86
C GLY A 38 5.93 -10.28 -18.80
N SER A 39 5.34 -9.44 -19.66
CA SER A 39 4.43 -9.84 -20.74
C SER A 39 5.11 -10.31 -22.03
N LYS A 40 6.43 -10.12 -22.18
CA LYS A 40 7.17 -10.50 -23.40
C LYS A 40 7.46 -11.99 -23.39
N ALA A 41 7.36 -12.60 -24.57
CA ALA A 41 7.64 -14.02 -24.77
C ALA A 41 8.24 -14.24 -26.15
N VAL A 42 9.21 -15.14 -26.25
CA VAL A 42 9.85 -15.54 -27.51
C VAL A 42 10.22 -17.02 -27.45
N ASN A 43 9.93 -17.76 -28.51
CA ASN A 43 10.36 -19.16 -28.64
C ASN A 43 11.73 -19.20 -29.30
N ILE A 44 12.68 -19.90 -28.68
CA ILE A 44 14.09 -19.89 -29.08
C ILE A 44 14.71 -21.28 -29.01
N GLU A 45 15.78 -21.48 -29.78
CA GLU A 45 16.57 -22.71 -29.80
C GLU A 45 17.42 -22.85 -28.54
N ILE A 46 17.47 -24.06 -27.97
CA ILE A 46 18.35 -24.39 -26.84
C ILE A 46 19.67 -24.94 -27.37
N VAL A 47 20.78 -24.32 -26.97
CA VAL A 47 22.14 -24.78 -27.27
C VAL A 47 22.85 -25.17 -25.98
N LYS A 48 23.41 -26.38 -25.92
CA LYS A 48 24.22 -26.80 -24.78
C LYS A 48 25.61 -26.19 -24.86
N ASN A 49 26.04 -25.54 -23.78
CA ASN A 49 27.39 -24.98 -23.64
C ASN A 49 27.98 -25.38 -22.28
N SER A 50 28.70 -26.49 -22.26
CA SER A 50 29.31 -27.04 -21.03
C SER A 50 30.35 -26.12 -20.35
N MET A 51 30.90 -25.13 -21.07
CA MET A 51 31.92 -24.21 -20.54
C MET A 51 31.32 -22.97 -19.86
N GLN A 52 30.00 -22.79 -19.94
CA GLN A 52 29.28 -21.68 -19.32
C GLN A 52 29.19 -21.85 -17.80
N LYS A 53 29.37 -20.76 -17.07
CA LYS A 53 29.25 -20.74 -15.61
C LYS A 53 27.82 -21.01 -15.17
N ASP A 54 27.69 -21.60 -13.98
CA ASP A 54 26.39 -21.95 -13.38
C ASP A 54 25.47 -20.74 -13.15
N ASP A 55 26.03 -19.56 -12.89
CA ASP A 55 25.28 -18.33 -12.60
C ASP A 55 25.10 -17.41 -13.83
N GLU A 56 25.31 -17.93 -15.04
CA GLU A 56 25.16 -17.19 -16.29
C GLU A 56 24.09 -17.84 -17.17
N ILE A 57 23.27 -17.01 -17.84
CA ILE A 57 22.46 -17.42 -18.99
C ILE A 57 22.90 -16.59 -20.19
N ILE A 58 23.26 -17.25 -21.29
CA ILE A 58 23.67 -16.56 -22.51
C ILE A 58 22.48 -16.52 -23.45
N LEU A 59 22.09 -15.32 -23.88
CA LEU A 59 21.01 -15.10 -24.84
C LEU A 59 21.57 -14.38 -26.07
N SER A 60 21.03 -14.70 -27.24
CA SER A 60 21.33 -13.91 -28.43
C SER A 60 20.82 -12.47 -28.28
N GLN A 61 21.52 -11.51 -28.90
CA GLN A 61 21.24 -10.08 -28.72
C GLN A 61 19.80 -9.70 -29.12
N ASP A 62 19.29 -10.26 -30.21
CA ASP A 62 17.91 -10.09 -30.69
C ASP A 62 16.85 -10.57 -29.69
N VAL A 63 17.15 -11.62 -28.93
CA VAL A 63 16.28 -12.14 -27.87
C VAL A 63 16.25 -11.19 -26.67
N ILE A 64 17.41 -10.66 -26.28
CA ILE A 64 17.52 -9.66 -25.20
C ILE A 64 16.73 -8.39 -25.56
N GLU A 65 16.86 -7.92 -26.80
CA GLU A 65 16.13 -6.76 -27.32
C GLU A 65 14.62 -7.01 -27.39
N THR A 66 14.20 -8.19 -27.84
CA THR A 66 12.78 -8.59 -27.90
C THR A 66 12.14 -8.66 -26.51
N LEU A 67 12.87 -9.18 -25.53
CA LEU A 67 12.42 -9.29 -24.13
C LEU A 67 12.60 -7.99 -23.34
N LEU A 68 13.30 -7.00 -23.90
CA LEU A 68 13.59 -5.70 -23.29
C LEU A 68 14.31 -5.82 -21.94
N LEU A 69 15.34 -6.68 -21.88
CA LEU A 69 16.06 -7.00 -20.65
C LEU A 69 17.40 -6.26 -20.54
N PRO A 70 17.60 -5.43 -19.49
CA PRO A 70 18.93 -4.94 -19.12
C PRO A 70 19.88 -6.07 -18.72
N THR A 71 21.10 -6.07 -19.24
CA THR A 71 22.15 -7.08 -18.92
C THR A 71 23.05 -6.68 -17.74
N SER A 72 22.83 -5.49 -17.17
CA SER A 72 23.60 -4.92 -16.06
C SER A 72 23.18 -5.43 -14.68
N ILE A 73 22.12 -6.23 -14.58
CA ILE A 73 21.55 -6.74 -13.33
C ILE A 73 21.42 -8.26 -13.36
N LYS A 74 21.19 -8.86 -12.19
CA LYS A 74 20.92 -10.29 -12.05
C LYS A 74 19.41 -10.55 -12.00
N TYR A 75 19.03 -11.74 -12.43
CA TYR A 75 17.64 -12.18 -12.49
C TYR A 75 17.48 -13.52 -11.79
N GLN A 76 16.28 -13.75 -11.29
CA GLN A 76 15.81 -15.09 -11.01
C GLN A 76 15.31 -15.72 -12.31
N ILE A 77 15.48 -17.04 -12.41
CA ILE A 77 14.91 -17.82 -13.50
C ILE A 77 14.06 -18.92 -12.88
N ARG A 78 12.78 -18.93 -13.23
CA ARG A 78 11.83 -19.98 -12.87
C ARG A 78 11.43 -20.74 -14.12
N GLN A 79 11.17 -22.03 -13.97
CA GLN A 79 10.53 -22.81 -15.03
C GLN A 79 9.03 -22.94 -14.77
N GLU A 80 8.24 -22.76 -15.81
CA GLU A 80 6.82 -23.07 -15.81
C GLU A 80 6.48 -23.87 -17.08
N LYS A 81 6.18 -25.17 -16.92
CA LYS A 81 5.89 -26.10 -18.02
C LYS A 81 6.96 -26.05 -19.14
N ASP A 82 6.63 -25.42 -20.26
CA ASP A 82 7.48 -25.29 -21.45
C ASP A 82 8.13 -23.90 -21.59
N SER A 83 8.12 -23.11 -20.51
CA SER A 83 8.69 -21.75 -20.48
C SER A 83 9.73 -21.58 -19.39
N LEU A 84 10.76 -20.78 -19.71
CA LEU A 84 11.66 -20.16 -18.74
C LEU A 84 11.19 -18.73 -18.50
N ILE A 85 10.97 -18.36 -17.25
CA ILE A 85 10.52 -17.04 -16.84
C ILE A 85 11.68 -16.32 -16.16
N ILE A 86 12.16 -15.26 -16.80
CA ILE A 86 13.19 -14.36 -16.30
C ILE A 86 12.51 -13.22 -15.56
N GLY A 87 12.87 -13.02 -14.29
CA GLY A 87 12.22 -12.00 -13.46
C GLY A 87 12.77 -11.93 -12.03
N PRO A 88 11.96 -11.45 -11.07
CA PRO A 88 10.63 -10.86 -11.26
C PRO A 88 10.70 -9.55 -12.08
N VAL A 89 9.58 -9.16 -12.71
CA VAL A 89 9.39 -7.81 -13.26
C VAL A 89 8.32 -7.10 -12.44
N ILE A 90 8.72 -6.15 -11.61
CA ILE A 90 7.88 -5.46 -10.61
C ILE A 90 7.73 -4.00 -11.01
N GLY A 91 6.49 -3.53 -11.15
CA GLY A 91 6.16 -2.14 -11.44
C GLY A 91 5.75 -1.36 -10.19
N LEU A 92 6.49 -0.31 -9.85
CA LEU A 92 6.11 0.71 -8.87
C LEU A 92 5.39 1.85 -9.62
N LEU A 93 4.06 1.83 -9.63
CA LEU A 93 3.25 2.84 -10.32
C LEU A 93 3.07 4.09 -9.45
N MET A 94 3.97 5.06 -9.67
CA MET A 94 4.23 6.17 -8.74
C MET A 94 3.79 7.55 -9.26
N GLY A 95 3.35 7.65 -10.51
CA GLY A 95 2.99 8.93 -11.13
C GLY A 95 2.15 8.76 -12.39
N ALA A 96 1.55 9.85 -12.85
CA ALA A 96 0.78 9.83 -14.10
C ALA A 96 1.64 10.15 -15.33
N ASN A 97 2.63 11.04 -15.15
CA ASN A 97 3.42 11.62 -16.24
C ASN A 97 4.91 11.58 -15.89
N LYS A 98 5.77 11.61 -16.91
CA LYS A 98 7.23 11.55 -16.77
C LYS A 98 7.80 12.72 -15.97
N GLU A 99 7.24 13.91 -16.11
CA GLU A 99 7.74 15.17 -15.55
C GLU A 99 7.76 15.16 -14.00
N LYS A 100 6.97 14.27 -13.38
CA LYS A 100 6.97 14.10 -11.91
C LYS A 100 8.25 13.45 -11.40
N PHE A 101 9.00 12.72 -12.23
CA PHE A 101 10.21 11.97 -11.85
C PHE A 101 11.47 12.83 -11.98
N THR A 102 11.51 13.91 -11.21
CA THR A 102 12.74 14.71 -11.06
C THR A 102 13.84 13.89 -10.37
N LYS A 103 15.11 14.35 -10.48
CA LYS A 103 16.24 13.71 -9.77
C LYS A 103 15.99 13.55 -8.27
N ARG A 104 15.30 14.51 -7.64
CA ARG A 104 14.93 14.45 -6.22
C ARG A 104 13.93 13.33 -5.95
N VAL A 105 12.85 13.25 -6.72
CA VAL A 105 11.81 12.22 -6.56
C VAL A 105 12.42 10.83 -6.77
N LEU A 106 13.23 10.64 -7.81
CA LEU A 106 13.93 9.37 -8.04
C LEU A 106 14.86 9.01 -6.88
N LYS A 107 15.57 9.99 -6.29
CA LYS A 107 16.40 9.75 -5.10
C LYS A 107 15.57 9.32 -3.89
N GLU A 108 14.39 9.91 -3.68
CA GLU A 108 13.47 9.50 -2.61
C GLU A 108 12.93 8.07 -2.84
N LEU A 109 12.68 7.69 -4.09
CA LEU A 109 12.23 6.36 -4.48
C LEU A 109 13.30 5.27 -4.31
N THR A 110 14.58 5.62 -4.20
CA THR A 110 15.65 4.65 -3.85
C THR A 110 15.40 3.97 -2.50
N SER A 111 14.60 4.56 -1.61
CA SER A 111 14.18 3.88 -0.37
C SER A 111 13.45 2.55 -0.59
N TYR A 112 12.78 2.39 -1.74
CA TYR A 112 12.14 1.12 -2.12
C TYR A 112 13.16 0.06 -2.56
N SER A 113 14.37 0.42 -2.97
CA SER A 113 15.35 -0.57 -3.43
C SER A 113 16.18 -1.21 -2.31
N HIS A 114 15.90 -0.90 -1.04
CA HIS A 114 16.68 -1.43 0.09
C HIS A 114 16.70 -2.97 0.11
N ILE A 115 15.56 -3.57 -0.24
CA ILE A 115 15.36 -5.02 -0.28
C ILE A 115 15.83 -5.69 -1.58
N TYR A 116 16.42 -4.92 -2.50
CA TYR A 116 16.80 -5.42 -3.82
C TYR A 116 17.74 -6.65 -3.78
N PRO A 117 18.72 -6.77 -2.86
CA PRO A 117 19.57 -7.97 -2.78
C PRO A 117 18.79 -9.28 -2.54
N GLU A 118 17.66 -9.23 -1.85
CA GLU A 118 16.79 -10.38 -1.55
C GLU A 118 15.89 -10.76 -2.75
N VAL A 119 15.69 -9.84 -3.69
CA VAL A 119 14.68 -9.99 -4.76
C VAL A 119 15.32 -10.08 -6.15
N ASN A 120 16.24 -9.16 -6.48
CA ASN A 120 16.83 -8.99 -7.81
C ASN A 120 15.77 -8.84 -8.92
N GLY A 121 16.14 -9.03 -10.19
CA GLY A 121 15.23 -8.83 -11.32
C GLY A 121 14.96 -7.34 -11.60
N LEU A 122 13.89 -7.06 -12.34
CA LEU A 122 13.53 -5.71 -12.77
C LEU A 122 12.60 -5.06 -11.76
N LEU A 123 13.15 -4.16 -10.94
CA LEU A 123 12.38 -3.21 -10.14
C LEU A 123 12.23 -1.90 -10.91
N LEU A 124 11.01 -1.62 -11.36
CA LEU A 124 10.70 -0.49 -12.23
C LEU A 124 9.93 0.59 -11.48
N VAL A 125 10.27 1.86 -11.68
CA VAL A 125 9.40 3.01 -11.40
C VAL A 125 8.71 3.38 -12.70
N ILE A 126 7.38 3.32 -12.70
CA ILE A 126 6.55 3.54 -13.90
C ILE A 126 5.47 4.60 -13.67
N TYR A 127 4.89 5.06 -14.79
CA TYR A 127 3.83 6.07 -14.81
C TYR A 127 2.80 5.78 -15.90
N THR A 128 1.56 6.24 -15.70
CA THR A 128 0.41 5.82 -16.52
C THR A 128 0.55 6.19 -18.00
N GLU A 129 1.00 7.39 -18.34
CA GLU A 129 1.21 7.81 -19.74
C GLU A 129 2.33 7.03 -20.43
N GLY A 130 3.20 6.38 -19.65
CA GLY A 130 4.27 5.53 -20.15
C GLY A 130 3.82 4.10 -20.47
N ILE A 131 2.57 3.75 -20.17
CA ILE A 131 2.04 2.39 -20.38
C ILE A 131 1.53 2.25 -21.81
N ASP A 132 2.12 1.32 -22.54
CA ASP A 132 1.64 0.91 -23.87
C ASP A 132 1.06 -0.50 -23.77
N PHE A 133 -0.27 -0.54 -23.66
CA PHE A 133 -1.03 -1.79 -23.59
C PHE A 133 -1.08 -2.56 -24.92
N ILE A 134 -0.86 -1.90 -26.07
CA ILE A 134 -0.89 -2.57 -27.38
C ILE A 134 0.42 -3.35 -27.55
N ASN A 135 1.55 -2.67 -27.35
CA ASN A 135 2.86 -3.28 -27.46
C ASN A 135 3.26 -4.04 -26.19
N LYS A 136 2.45 -3.97 -25.13
CA LYS A 136 2.70 -4.56 -23.82
C LYS A 136 4.08 -4.15 -23.28
N THR A 137 4.33 -2.86 -23.25
CA THR A 137 5.56 -2.26 -22.71
C THR A 137 5.25 -1.14 -21.74
N VAL A 138 6.22 -0.79 -20.92
CA VAL A 138 6.16 0.36 -20.02
C VAL A 138 7.41 1.22 -20.17
N LYS A 139 7.23 2.53 -20.20
CA LYS A 139 8.30 3.51 -20.03
C LYS A 139 8.47 3.80 -18.54
N GLY A 140 9.72 3.99 -18.13
CA GLY A 140 10.01 4.25 -16.72
C GLY A 140 11.50 4.22 -16.44
N TYR A 141 11.83 3.88 -15.19
CA TYR A 141 13.19 3.76 -14.71
C TYR A 141 13.39 2.43 -14.02
N TYR A 142 14.42 1.66 -14.38
CA TYR A 142 14.80 0.47 -13.61
C TYR A 142 15.88 0.80 -12.58
N TYR A 143 15.86 0.10 -11.45
CA TYR A 143 16.92 0.17 -10.45
C TYR A 143 18.14 -0.64 -10.90
N ASN A 144 19.30 0.01 -10.96
CA ASN A 144 20.59 -0.61 -11.26
C ASN A 144 21.54 -0.43 -10.06
N PRO A 145 21.78 -1.48 -9.25
CA PRO A 145 22.63 -1.40 -8.06
C PRO A 145 24.10 -1.15 -8.37
N ALA A 146 24.56 -1.45 -9.59
CA ALA A 146 25.95 -1.26 -10.01
C ALA A 146 26.28 0.19 -10.42
N SER A 147 25.31 1.12 -10.37
CA SER A 147 25.56 2.52 -10.68
C SER A 147 26.30 3.20 -9.53
N ASP A 148 27.47 3.73 -9.85
CA ASP A 148 28.35 4.51 -8.99
C ASP A 148 27.87 5.96 -8.79
N SER A 149 28.38 6.65 -7.77
CA SER A 149 27.88 7.96 -7.27
C SER A 149 27.77 9.09 -8.32
N LYS A 150 28.43 8.95 -9.48
CA LYS A 150 28.35 9.88 -10.61
C LYS A 150 27.12 9.64 -11.51
N ASN A 151 26.52 8.46 -11.43
CA ASN A 151 25.42 8.00 -12.28
C ASN A 151 24.17 7.72 -11.44
N SER A 152 22.99 8.10 -11.94
CA SER A 152 21.73 7.73 -11.30
C SER A 152 21.57 6.21 -11.24
N VAL A 153 21.24 5.68 -10.05
CA VAL A 153 20.83 4.27 -9.84
C VAL A 153 19.52 3.94 -10.57
N TRP A 154 18.70 4.94 -10.84
CA TRP A 154 17.52 4.82 -11.68
C TRP A 154 17.88 5.13 -13.13
N LYS A 155 17.73 4.14 -14.01
CA LYS A 155 18.07 4.22 -15.44
C LYS A 155 16.80 4.23 -16.28
N GLU A 156 16.62 5.28 -17.07
CA GLU A 156 15.44 5.42 -17.94
C GLU A 156 15.45 4.39 -19.08
N GLY A 157 14.28 3.89 -19.48
CA GLY A 157 14.15 3.01 -20.63
C GLY A 157 12.72 2.60 -20.94
N VAL A 158 12.61 1.63 -21.86
CA VAL A 158 11.39 0.89 -22.19
C VAL A 158 11.59 -0.55 -21.75
N PHE A 159 10.61 -1.09 -21.03
CA PHE A 159 10.70 -2.39 -20.35
C PHE A 159 9.50 -3.26 -20.73
N PRO A 160 9.59 -4.59 -20.53
CA PRO A 160 8.42 -5.45 -20.69
C PRO A 160 7.34 -5.03 -19.68
N PHE A 161 6.07 -5.25 -20.01
CA PHE A 161 4.98 -4.99 -19.07
C PHE A 161 5.19 -5.83 -17.79
N PRO A 162 5.08 -5.25 -16.58
CA PRO A 162 5.38 -5.95 -15.33
C PRO A 162 4.48 -7.16 -15.06
N ASN A 163 5.00 -8.13 -14.30
CA ASN A 163 4.21 -9.25 -13.79
C ASN A 163 3.30 -8.84 -12.65
N SER A 164 3.77 -7.93 -11.78
CA SER A 164 2.99 -7.34 -10.69
C SER A 164 3.20 -5.84 -10.63
N ILE A 165 2.19 -5.13 -10.12
CA ILE A 165 2.23 -3.67 -10.01
C ILE A 165 1.78 -3.23 -8.60
N PHE A 166 2.66 -2.52 -7.90
CA PHE A 166 2.29 -1.78 -6.70
C PHE A 166 1.76 -0.40 -7.10
N GLN A 167 0.47 -0.16 -6.92
CA GLN A 167 -0.18 1.09 -7.27
C GLN A 167 -0.15 2.10 -6.12
N ARG A 168 0.41 3.30 -6.38
CA ARG A 168 0.50 4.41 -5.39
C ARG A 168 -0.20 5.69 -5.85
N ILE A 169 -0.97 5.61 -6.94
CA ILE A 169 -1.75 6.71 -7.51
C ILE A 169 -3.20 6.30 -7.73
N ASN A 170 -4.07 7.28 -7.93
CA ASN A 170 -5.43 7.01 -8.39
C ASN A 170 -5.41 6.76 -9.89
N LEU A 171 -6.17 5.78 -10.35
CA LEU A 171 -6.35 5.46 -11.75
C LEU A 171 -7.79 5.74 -12.18
N THR A 172 -7.98 5.97 -13.46
CA THR A 172 -9.32 5.84 -14.05
C THR A 172 -9.70 4.36 -14.10
N GLU A 173 -11.01 4.10 -14.14
CA GLU A 173 -11.54 2.74 -14.17
C GLU A 173 -11.01 1.93 -15.37
N ASP A 174 -10.97 2.55 -16.56
CA ASP A 174 -10.46 1.88 -17.77
C ASP A 174 -9.00 1.44 -17.64
N VAL A 175 -8.14 2.29 -17.05
CA VAL A 175 -6.73 1.94 -16.84
C VAL A 175 -6.60 0.82 -15.80
N ARG A 176 -7.41 0.87 -14.73
CA ARG A 176 -7.45 -0.17 -13.68
C ARG A 176 -7.83 -1.53 -14.27
N ILE A 177 -8.90 -1.60 -15.07
CA ILE A 177 -9.37 -2.84 -15.71
C ILE A 177 -8.27 -3.43 -16.59
N ARG A 178 -7.70 -2.62 -17.49
CA ARG A 178 -6.66 -3.09 -18.43
C ARG A 178 -5.38 -3.54 -17.72
N LEU A 179 -4.96 -2.85 -16.66
CA LEU A 179 -3.82 -3.27 -15.84
C LEU A 179 -4.10 -4.62 -15.17
N ASN A 180 -5.30 -4.82 -14.61
CA ASN A 180 -5.67 -6.08 -14.00
C ASN A 180 -5.74 -7.22 -15.02
N GLU A 181 -6.23 -6.97 -16.23
CA GLU A 181 -6.23 -7.98 -17.31
C GLU A 181 -4.80 -8.36 -17.71
N GLU A 182 -3.94 -7.39 -17.99
CA GLU A 182 -2.57 -7.65 -18.43
C GLU A 182 -1.67 -8.28 -17.36
N THR A 183 -1.92 -8.01 -16.08
CA THR A 183 -1.17 -8.59 -14.95
C THR A 183 -1.82 -9.81 -14.33
N ASN A 184 -2.94 -10.30 -14.87
CA ASN A 184 -3.72 -11.38 -14.25
C ASN A 184 -4.06 -11.08 -12.77
N LYS A 185 -4.60 -9.88 -12.51
CA LYS A 185 -4.99 -9.34 -11.19
C LYS A 185 -3.83 -9.20 -10.18
N CYS A 186 -2.60 -9.09 -10.68
CA CYS A 186 -1.41 -8.85 -9.86
C CYS A 186 -1.09 -7.36 -9.66
N VAL A 187 -2.04 -6.47 -9.96
CA VAL A 187 -2.02 -5.09 -9.46
C VAL A 187 -2.66 -5.09 -8.07
N PHE A 188 -2.00 -4.48 -7.11
CA PHE A 188 -2.54 -4.36 -5.76
C PHE A 188 -2.58 -2.91 -5.28
N ASN A 189 -3.47 -2.66 -4.32
CA ASN A 189 -3.90 -1.34 -3.87
C ASN A 189 -4.57 -0.51 -4.98
N SER A 190 -5.27 -1.18 -5.90
CA SER A 190 -5.85 -0.54 -7.08
C SER A 190 -7.16 0.19 -6.83
N ASP A 191 -8.03 -0.38 -5.98
CA ASP A 191 -9.36 0.17 -5.71
C ASP A 191 -9.40 1.04 -4.44
N TYR A 192 -9.91 2.25 -4.59
CA TYR A 192 -9.95 3.25 -3.53
C TYR A 192 -11.37 3.40 -2.99
N PHE A 193 -11.64 2.80 -1.84
CA PHE A 193 -12.87 3.08 -1.09
C PHE A 193 -12.76 4.36 -0.22
N SER A 194 -13.84 5.12 -0.16
CA SER A 194 -14.12 6.24 0.77
C SER A 194 -14.38 5.73 2.19
N LYS A 195 -14.52 6.65 3.17
CA LYS A 195 -14.89 6.32 4.55
C LYS A 195 -16.23 5.58 4.63
N TRP A 196 -17.19 5.97 3.80
CA TRP A 196 -18.51 5.33 3.75
C TRP A 196 -18.45 3.95 3.11
N GLU A 197 -17.73 3.80 2.00
CA GLU A 197 -17.55 2.50 1.36
C GLU A 197 -16.78 1.54 2.27
N PHE A 198 -15.75 2.00 2.97
CA PHE A 198 -15.08 1.24 4.03
C PHE A 198 -16.11 0.69 5.01
N PHE A 199 -16.88 1.57 5.65
CA PHE A 199 -17.88 1.18 6.65
C PHE A 199 -18.87 0.17 6.09
N LYS A 200 -19.42 0.39 4.89
CA LYS A 200 -20.35 -0.57 4.24
C LYS A 200 -19.74 -1.94 4.00
N MET A 201 -18.48 -2.01 3.59
CA MET A 201 -17.81 -3.29 3.31
C MET A 201 -17.65 -4.12 4.59
N VAL A 202 -17.40 -3.46 5.72
CA VAL A 202 -16.97 -4.13 6.96
C VAL A 202 -18.08 -4.25 8.02
N SER A 203 -19.11 -3.39 7.98
CA SER A 203 -20.19 -3.36 8.99
C SER A 203 -21.11 -4.58 8.95
N ASN A 204 -21.22 -5.25 7.80
CA ASN A 204 -22.03 -6.48 7.67
C ASN A 204 -21.38 -7.69 8.34
N PHE A 205 -20.11 -7.61 8.76
CA PHE A 205 -19.42 -8.70 9.42
C PHE A 205 -19.59 -8.62 10.94
N ARG A 206 -20.50 -9.46 11.48
CA ARG A 206 -20.90 -9.45 12.90
C ARG A 206 -19.74 -9.41 13.90
N PRO A 207 -18.65 -10.20 13.76
CA PRO A 207 -17.52 -10.12 14.69
C PRO A 207 -16.82 -8.77 14.74
N PHE A 208 -16.89 -7.99 13.66
CA PHE A 208 -16.21 -6.70 13.52
C PHE A 208 -17.13 -5.50 13.75
N PHE A 209 -18.44 -5.66 13.62
CA PHE A 209 -19.42 -4.58 13.86
C PHE A 209 -19.21 -3.87 15.20
N ASN A 210 -18.87 -4.61 16.25
CA ASN A 210 -18.62 -4.03 17.59
C ASN A 210 -17.33 -3.20 17.68
N HIS A 211 -16.44 -3.27 16.69
CA HIS A 211 -15.21 -2.48 16.60
C HIS A 211 -15.37 -1.27 15.65
N LEU A 212 -16.59 -0.93 15.26
CA LEU A 212 -16.89 0.22 14.40
C LEU A 212 -17.82 1.21 15.12
N PRO A 213 -17.52 2.52 15.10
CA PRO A 213 -18.51 3.50 15.55
C PRO A 213 -19.76 3.46 14.66
N ASP A 214 -20.94 3.68 15.24
CA ASP A 214 -22.16 3.87 14.43
C ASP A 214 -21.90 5.00 13.44
N THR A 215 -22.09 4.71 12.16
CA THR A 215 -21.77 5.60 11.05
C THR A 215 -22.91 5.57 10.05
N ARG A 216 -23.42 6.75 9.70
CA ARG A 216 -24.57 6.92 8.79
C ARG A 216 -24.25 8.02 7.78
N LEU A 217 -24.85 7.95 6.59
CA LEU A 217 -24.84 9.09 5.67
C LEU A 217 -25.72 10.21 6.23
N LEU A 218 -25.27 11.46 6.11
CA LEU A 218 -26.11 12.62 6.36
C LEU A 218 -27.01 12.83 5.15
N GLU A 219 -28.17 12.16 5.13
CA GLU A 219 -29.20 12.32 4.11
C GLU A 219 -30.25 13.34 4.53
N SER A 220 -30.56 13.39 5.82
CA SER A 220 -31.43 14.40 6.42
C SER A 220 -30.89 14.89 7.76
N THR A 221 -31.22 16.13 8.09
CA THR A 221 -30.93 16.76 9.38
C THR A 221 -31.72 16.13 10.53
N LYS A 222 -32.87 15.53 10.24
CA LYS A 222 -33.63 14.72 11.20
C LYS A 222 -32.84 13.47 11.64
N ASP A 223 -32.10 12.83 10.74
CA ASP A 223 -31.25 11.70 11.09
C ASP A 223 -30.08 12.16 11.98
N LEU A 224 -29.57 13.37 11.75
CA LEU A 224 -28.59 13.98 12.62
C LEU A 224 -29.16 14.26 14.02
N GLU A 225 -30.36 14.81 14.12
CA GLU A 225 -31.01 15.07 15.41
C GLU A 225 -31.15 13.77 16.21
N GLN A 226 -31.60 12.70 15.56
CA GLN A 226 -31.74 11.38 16.19
C GLN A 226 -30.38 10.85 16.67
N MET A 227 -29.35 10.97 15.84
CA MET A 227 -28.01 10.49 16.17
C MET A 227 -27.39 11.29 17.33
N VAL A 228 -27.59 12.61 17.34
CA VAL A 228 -27.17 13.48 18.46
C VAL A 228 -27.96 13.18 19.72
N SER A 229 -29.26 12.91 19.62
CA SER A 229 -30.08 12.51 20.78
C SER A 229 -29.58 11.20 21.39
N LEU A 230 -29.23 10.23 20.54
CA LEU A 230 -28.74 8.90 20.92
C LEU A 230 -27.35 8.95 21.57
N TYR A 231 -26.40 9.68 20.97
CA TYR A 231 -24.99 9.63 21.39
C TYR A 231 -24.50 10.87 22.14
N LYS A 232 -25.28 11.95 22.18
CA LYS A 232 -24.92 13.29 22.68
C LYS A 232 -23.83 14.01 21.91
N GLU A 233 -22.87 13.27 21.35
CA GLU A 233 -21.78 13.80 20.54
C GLU A 233 -21.66 13.04 19.21
N VAL A 234 -21.62 13.79 18.11
CA VAL A 234 -21.55 13.22 16.76
C VAL A 234 -20.52 14.01 15.94
N TYR A 235 -19.66 13.29 15.22
CA TYR A 235 -18.78 13.86 14.23
C TYR A 235 -19.47 13.93 12.87
N LEU A 236 -19.36 15.09 12.22
CA LEU A 236 -19.64 15.26 10.80
C LEU A 236 -18.31 15.19 10.06
N LYS A 237 -18.17 14.26 9.11
CA LYS A 237 -16.96 14.11 8.29
C LYS A 237 -17.33 14.08 6.81
N THR A 238 -16.46 14.57 5.93
CA THR A 238 -16.65 14.38 4.49
C THR A 238 -16.40 12.92 4.09
N LEU A 239 -17.09 12.40 3.07
CA LEU A 239 -16.85 11.04 2.55
C LEU A 239 -15.39 10.86 2.10
N ASN A 240 -14.90 11.86 1.39
CA ASN A 240 -13.55 11.95 0.87
C ASN A 240 -12.87 13.16 1.54
N GLY A 241 -11.79 12.92 2.27
CA GLY A 241 -11.11 13.96 3.04
C GLY A 241 -9.87 13.40 3.73
N THR A 242 -8.85 14.24 3.86
CA THR A 242 -7.58 13.93 4.53
C THR A 242 -7.26 15.00 5.58
N LEU A 243 -6.40 14.66 6.53
CA LEU A 243 -5.85 15.61 7.52
C LEU A 243 -6.94 16.31 8.35
N SER A 244 -8.03 15.60 8.64
CA SER A 244 -9.18 16.11 9.41
C SER A 244 -9.84 17.37 8.83
N ARG A 245 -9.63 17.69 7.54
CA ARG A 245 -10.25 18.85 6.90
C ARG A 245 -11.74 18.59 6.69
N GLY A 246 -12.57 19.55 7.08
CA GLY A 246 -14.03 19.41 7.00
C GLY A 246 -14.60 18.45 8.05
N ILE A 247 -13.92 18.27 9.17
CA ILE A 247 -14.48 17.60 10.34
C ILE A 247 -15.08 18.65 11.27
N TYR A 248 -16.32 18.41 11.68
CA TYR A 248 -17.01 19.14 12.72
C TYR A 248 -17.51 18.18 13.80
N LYS A 249 -17.67 18.67 15.02
CA LYS A 249 -18.30 17.91 16.11
C LYS A 249 -19.50 18.68 16.61
N ILE A 250 -20.67 18.04 16.60
CA ILE A 250 -21.86 18.53 17.30
C ILE A 250 -21.95 17.84 18.65
N THR A 251 -22.16 18.64 19.69
CA THR A 251 -22.30 18.19 21.08
C THR A 251 -23.61 18.74 21.64
N SER A 252 -24.42 17.89 22.27
CA SER A 252 -25.64 18.29 22.98
C SER A 252 -25.44 18.19 24.49
N ILE A 253 -25.46 19.32 25.17
CA ILE A 253 -25.28 19.43 26.64
C ILE A 253 -26.39 20.31 27.19
N ASN A 254 -27.13 19.81 28.18
CA ASN A 254 -28.17 20.57 28.91
C ASN A 254 -29.23 21.25 28.02
N GLY A 255 -29.56 20.66 26.87
CA GLY A 255 -30.52 21.22 25.91
C GLY A 255 -29.94 22.29 24.97
N GLU A 256 -28.64 22.56 25.05
CA GLU A 256 -27.90 23.35 24.07
C GLU A 256 -27.15 22.44 23.10
N TYR A 257 -27.08 22.87 21.85
CA TYR A 257 -26.26 22.28 20.79
C TYR A 257 -25.07 23.20 20.53
N GLU A 258 -23.87 22.63 20.58
CA GLU A 258 -22.63 23.30 20.22
C GLU A 258 -22.00 22.61 19.01
N LEU A 259 -21.64 23.39 17.99
CA LEU A 259 -20.89 22.94 16.83
C LEU A 259 -19.45 23.45 16.94
N LYS A 260 -18.50 22.52 16.94
CA LYS A 260 -17.06 22.81 16.93
C LYS A 260 -16.42 22.42 15.61
N ASP A 261 -15.44 23.22 15.19
CA ASP A 261 -14.56 22.85 14.08
C ASP A 261 -13.44 21.89 14.53
N LYS A 262 -12.58 21.49 13.58
CA LYS A 262 -11.45 20.58 13.81
C LYS A 262 -10.45 21.05 14.88
N ASP A 263 -10.34 22.36 15.10
CA ASP A 263 -9.41 22.96 16.06
C ASP A 263 -10.07 23.13 17.45
N GLY A 264 -11.34 22.74 17.58
CA GLY A 264 -12.12 22.85 18.81
C GLY A 264 -12.76 24.23 19.00
N ALA A 265 -12.65 25.12 18.00
CA ALA A 265 -13.28 26.43 18.06
C ALA A 265 -14.80 26.28 17.91
N SER A 266 -15.54 26.95 18.78
CA SER A 266 -17.00 27.00 18.71
C SER A 266 -17.41 27.81 17.48
N VAL A 267 -18.12 27.17 16.56
CA VAL A 267 -18.64 27.76 15.32
C VAL A 267 -20.06 28.27 15.54
N ALA A 268 -20.88 27.52 16.27
CA ALA A 268 -22.25 27.87 16.59
C ALA A 268 -22.67 27.26 17.93
N VAL A 269 -23.50 27.98 18.69
CA VAL A 269 -24.14 27.51 19.92
C VAL A 269 -25.60 27.94 19.88
N THR A 270 -26.53 26.99 20.11
CA THR A 270 -27.97 27.30 20.10
C THR A 270 -28.79 26.26 20.85
N THR A 271 -29.94 26.67 21.40
CA THR A 271 -30.94 25.77 22.01
C THR A 271 -31.95 25.21 21.00
N SER A 272 -31.93 25.66 19.74
CA SER A 272 -32.85 25.21 18.68
C SER A 272 -32.10 24.36 17.67
N PHE A 273 -32.57 23.12 17.48
CA PHE A 273 -31.96 22.23 16.50
C PHE A 273 -32.16 22.77 15.06
N GLU A 274 -33.26 23.45 14.77
CA GLU A 274 -33.52 24.07 13.46
C GLU A 274 -32.48 25.15 13.12
N LYS A 275 -32.05 25.94 14.12
CA LYS A 275 -30.96 26.90 13.94
C LYS A 275 -29.63 26.19 13.71
N MET A 276 -29.37 25.11 14.44
CA MET A 276 -28.16 24.30 14.27
C MET A 276 -28.11 23.66 12.87
N GLU A 277 -29.26 23.17 12.39
CA GLU A 277 -29.43 22.66 11.03
C GLU A 277 -29.06 23.70 9.98
N ALA A 278 -29.51 24.96 10.13
CA ALA A 278 -29.17 26.02 9.19
C ALA A 278 -27.64 26.25 9.10
N GLU A 279 -26.94 26.24 10.23
CA GLU A 279 -25.47 26.35 10.29
C GLU A 279 -24.79 25.16 9.60
N ILE A 280 -25.27 23.94 9.86
CA ILE A 280 -24.74 22.72 9.25
C ILE A 280 -24.96 22.73 7.73
N ASN A 281 -26.13 23.14 7.26
CA ASN A 281 -26.40 23.28 5.82
C ASN A 281 -25.47 24.32 5.17
N ALA A 282 -25.22 25.44 5.86
CA ALA A 282 -24.28 26.47 5.38
C ALA A 282 -22.82 25.97 5.30
N ILE A 283 -22.42 25.07 6.20
CA ILE A 283 -21.07 24.49 6.24
C ILE A 283 -20.91 23.35 5.23
N THR A 284 -21.89 22.46 5.14
CA THR A 284 -21.84 21.28 4.27
C THR A 284 -21.96 21.65 2.80
N LYS A 285 -22.69 22.74 2.46
CA LYS A 285 -22.79 23.31 1.09
C LYS A 285 -23.11 22.25 0.02
N ASN A 286 -24.10 21.38 0.29
CA ASN A 286 -24.49 20.25 -0.58
C ASN A 286 -23.40 19.20 -0.83
N LYS A 287 -22.34 19.16 -0.02
CA LYS A 287 -21.36 18.06 -0.06
C LYS A 287 -21.90 16.88 0.73
N ASN A 288 -21.56 15.68 0.30
CA ASN A 288 -21.86 14.47 1.05
C ASN A 288 -21.03 14.44 2.34
N TYR A 289 -21.73 14.31 3.47
CA TYR A 289 -21.15 14.10 4.78
C TYR A 289 -21.62 12.77 5.37
N LEU A 290 -20.81 12.23 6.27
CA LEU A 290 -21.17 11.13 7.16
C LEU A 290 -21.27 11.65 8.58
N MET A 291 -22.24 11.11 9.31
CA MET A 291 -22.43 11.28 10.74
C MET A 291 -21.83 10.05 11.42
N GLN A 292 -20.97 10.25 12.40
CA GLN A 292 -20.31 9.16 13.10
C GLN A 292 -20.36 9.41 14.60
N GLN A 293 -20.69 8.38 15.37
CA GLN A 293 -20.65 8.40 16.83
C GLN A 293 -19.30 8.96 17.30
N ALA A 294 -19.33 9.96 18.18
CA ALA A 294 -18.11 10.37 18.86
C ALA A 294 -17.69 9.30 19.87
N LEU A 295 -16.44 8.87 19.76
CA LEU A 295 -15.79 7.98 20.72
C LEU A 295 -14.92 8.81 21.66
N HIS A 296 -14.74 8.34 22.88
CA HIS A 296 -13.91 8.99 23.90
C HIS A 296 -12.54 8.31 23.95
N PRO A 297 -11.55 8.78 23.17
CA PRO A 297 -10.24 8.12 23.11
C PRO A 297 -9.51 8.22 24.45
N LEU A 298 -8.53 7.35 24.64
CA LEU A 298 -7.44 7.61 25.56
C LEU A 298 -6.85 9.01 25.27
N MET A 299 -6.80 9.86 26.30
CA MET A 299 -6.29 11.22 26.18
C MET A 299 -5.06 11.43 27.05
N VAL A 300 -4.13 12.25 26.56
CA VAL A 300 -2.98 12.71 27.35
C VAL A 300 -2.94 14.23 27.35
N ASN A 301 -2.98 14.87 28.53
CA ASN A 301 -2.94 16.33 28.67
C ASN A 301 -3.98 17.04 27.76
N GLU A 302 -5.23 16.58 27.78
CA GLU A 302 -6.35 17.10 26.96
C GLU A 302 -6.11 17.01 25.44
N ARG A 303 -5.36 15.99 25.00
CA ARG A 303 -5.09 15.71 23.58
C ARG A 303 -5.72 14.38 23.20
N HIS A 304 -6.54 14.41 22.15
CA HIS A 304 -7.06 13.20 21.52
C HIS A 304 -5.92 12.36 20.94
N THR A 305 -6.05 11.03 21.04
CA THR A 305 -5.08 10.10 20.45
C THR A 305 -5.76 9.12 19.50
N ASP A 306 -5.03 8.74 18.46
CA ASP A 306 -5.33 7.55 17.66
C ASP A 306 -4.02 6.82 17.31
N PHE A 307 -4.16 5.63 16.74
CA PHE A 307 -3.09 4.71 16.45
C PHE A 307 -3.11 4.41 14.96
N ARG A 308 -2.01 4.75 14.29
CA ARG A 308 -1.74 4.35 12.92
C ARG A 308 -1.15 2.95 12.91
N VAL A 309 -1.95 1.97 12.48
CA VAL A 309 -1.52 0.57 12.32
C VAL A 309 -1.19 0.32 10.85
N ILE A 310 0.06 -0.03 10.56
CA ILE A 310 0.51 -0.39 9.21
C ILE A 310 0.39 -1.91 9.06
N MET A 311 -0.57 -2.35 8.24
CA MET A 311 -0.78 -3.73 7.85
C MET A 311 -0.28 -3.92 6.42
N GLN A 312 0.61 -4.88 6.19
CA GLN A 312 1.14 -5.18 4.86
C GLN A 312 1.14 -6.68 4.62
N LYS A 313 1.03 -7.09 3.36
CA LYS A 313 1.34 -8.47 2.98
C LYS A 313 2.85 -8.63 2.83
N ASN A 314 3.37 -9.76 3.29
CA ASN A 314 4.77 -10.12 3.12
C ASN A 314 4.94 -11.09 1.92
N HIS A 315 6.11 -11.73 1.83
CA HIS A 315 6.40 -12.72 0.79
C HIS A 315 5.59 -14.03 0.92
N THR A 316 4.97 -14.32 2.07
CA THR A 316 4.06 -15.49 2.22
C THR A 316 2.65 -15.17 1.75
N LEU A 317 2.41 -13.95 1.23
CA LEU A 317 1.11 -13.41 0.83
C LEU A 317 0.16 -13.18 2.01
N ASP A 318 0.65 -13.26 3.25
CA ASP A 318 -0.14 -13.07 4.46
C ASP A 318 0.01 -11.66 5.04
N TRP A 319 -1.08 -11.17 5.65
CA TRP A 319 -1.08 -9.92 6.40
C TRP A 319 -0.24 -10.02 7.68
N ILE A 320 0.71 -9.10 7.80
CA ILE A 320 1.52 -8.80 8.98
C ILE A 320 1.29 -7.36 9.43
N CYS A 321 1.58 -7.08 10.70
CA CYS A 321 1.63 -5.72 11.23
C CYS A 321 3.07 -5.24 11.20
N THR A 322 3.38 -4.30 10.31
CA THR A 322 4.72 -3.70 10.19
C THR A 322 5.01 -2.72 11.32
N GLY A 323 3.99 -2.01 11.82
CA GLY A 323 4.20 -1.07 12.91
C GLY A 323 2.91 -0.44 13.42
N ILE A 324 2.94 0.02 14.68
CA ILE A 324 1.85 0.75 15.32
C ILE A 324 2.42 2.03 15.92
N PHE A 325 1.90 3.17 15.46
CA PHE A 325 2.36 4.49 15.87
C PHE A 325 1.22 5.26 16.51
N THR A 326 1.47 5.85 17.67
CA THR A 326 0.50 6.69 18.37
C THR A 326 0.61 8.12 17.90
N PHE A 327 -0.49 8.69 17.43
CA PHE A 327 -0.62 10.09 17.07
C PHE A 327 -1.37 10.81 18.20
N ILE A 328 -0.74 11.86 18.71
CA ILE A 328 -1.24 12.66 19.83
C ILE A 328 -1.55 14.04 19.27
N GLY A 329 -2.82 14.43 19.29
CA GLY A 329 -3.29 15.67 18.69
C GLY A 329 -2.85 16.95 19.39
N ARG A 330 -3.39 18.08 18.93
CA ARG A 330 -3.26 19.36 19.61
C ARG A 330 -4.11 19.39 20.87
N ARG A 331 -3.67 20.17 21.87
CA ARG A 331 -4.44 20.38 23.09
C ARG A 331 -5.78 21.04 22.73
N ALA A 332 -6.87 20.53 23.29
CA ALA A 332 -8.24 20.98 23.04
C ALA A 332 -8.77 20.84 21.59
N GLY A 333 -7.99 20.27 20.66
CA GLY A 333 -8.47 19.96 19.31
C GLY A 333 -9.31 18.68 19.32
N ILE A 334 -10.20 18.52 18.33
CA ILE A 334 -11.12 17.37 18.25
C ILE A 334 -10.59 16.18 17.45
N SER A 335 -9.30 16.19 17.08
CA SER A 335 -8.61 15.11 16.35
C SER A 335 -7.15 14.97 16.76
N SER A 336 -6.56 13.82 16.47
CA SER A 336 -5.15 13.43 16.66
C SER A 336 -4.16 14.10 15.68
N SER A 337 -4.66 14.88 14.71
CA SER A 337 -3.83 15.45 13.65
C SER A 337 -2.90 16.58 14.15
N TRP A 338 -1.70 16.69 13.55
CA TRP A 338 -0.76 17.82 13.72
C TRP A 338 -0.20 18.06 15.14
N GLY A 339 -0.10 17.02 15.97
CA GLY A 339 0.60 17.09 17.26
C GLY A 339 1.88 16.26 17.29
N TYR A 340 2.04 15.40 18.30
CA TYR A 340 3.23 14.57 18.52
C TYR A 340 2.98 13.12 18.10
N ILE A 341 4.07 12.39 17.89
CA ILE A 341 4.03 10.94 17.63
C ILE A 341 4.79 10.21 18.74
N SER A 342 4.40 8.97 19.02
CA SER A 342 5.05 8.06 19.97
C SER A 342 4.92 6.63 19.47
N THR A 343 5.75 5.72 19.98
CA THR A 343 5.46 4.28 19.85
C THR A 343 4.21 3.92 20.66
N PHE A 344 3.56 2.82 20.28
CA PHE A 344 2.39 2.27 20.96
C PHE A 344 2.72 1.89 22.42
N GLU A 345 3.81 1.17 22.60
CA GLU A 345 4.27 0.62 23.87
C GLU A 345 4.59 1.75 24.86
N ARG A 346 5.42 2.71 24.45
CA ARG A 346 5.81 3.86 25.28
C ARG A 346 4.61 4.72 25.66
N PHE A 347 3.64 4.86 24.77
CA PHE A 347 2.44 5.65 25.05
C PHE A 347 1.60 5.02 26.16
N LEU A 348 1.34 3.72 26.08
CA LEU A 348 0.54 3.01 27.08
C LEU A 348 1.26 2.90 28.43
N GLU A 349 2.55 2.57 28.42
CA GLU A 349 3.36 2.48 29.63
C GLU A 349 3.38 3.82 30.39
N LYS A 350 3.79 4.89 29.71
CA LYS A 350 4.04 6.19 30.34
C LYS A 350 2.76 6.90 30.82
N ASN A 351 1.65 6.75 30.10
CA ASN A 351 0.46 7.56 30.34
C ASN A 351 -0.69 6.79 30.99
N PHE A 352 -0.69 5.45 30.94
CA PHE A 352 -1.79 4.62 31.43
C PHE A 352 -1.34 3.48 32.36
N ASN A 353 -0.06 3.43 32.75
CA ASN A 353 0.51 2.45 33.68
C ASN A 353 0.34 0.98 33.23
N PHE A 354 0.32 0.73 31.91
CA PHE A 354 0.29 -0.64 31.41
C PHE A 354 1.65 -1.30 31.64
N ASN A 355 1.67 -2.52 32.16
CA ASN A 355 2.88 -3.34 32.18
C ASN A 355 3.10 -4.03 30.82
N GLU A 356 4.25 -4.68 30.65
CA GLU A 356 4.63 -5.38 29.41
C GLU A 356 3.57 -6.39 28.93
N GLN A 357 2.97 -7.14 29.84
CA GLN A 357 1.97 -8.15 29.50
C GLN A 357 0.66 -7.52 29.02
N ASP A 358 0.23 -6.43 29.62
CA ASP A 358 -0.96 -5.68 29.21
C ASP A 358 -0.76 -5.00 27.86
N ILE A 359 0.43 -4.41 27.64
CA ILE A 359 0.83 -3.83 26.35
C ILE A 359 0.81 -4.91 25.27
N PHE A 360 1.43 -6.07 25.53
CA PHE A 360 1.44 -7.17 24.57
C PHE A 360 0.02 -7.63 24.22
N LYS A 361 -0.84 -7.87 25.21
CA LYS A 361 -2.24 -8.27 24.98
C LYS A 361 -3.00 -7.24 24.16
N LYS A 362 -2.91 -5.95 24.51
CA LYS A 362 -3.60 -4.87 23.79
C LYS A 362 -3.08 -4.73 22.36
N ARG A 363 -1.76 -4.86 22.16
CA ARG A 363 -1.14 -4.85 20.83
C ARG A 363 -1.67 -6.00 19.96
N GLN A 364 -1.73 -7.22 20.51
CA GLN A 364 -2.28 -8.37 19.78
C GLN A 364 -3.77 -8.20 19.47
N GLU A 365 -4.55 -7.59 20.37
CA GLU A 365 -5.95 -7.26 20.10
C GLU A 365 -6.08 -6.29 18.93
N VAL A 366 -5.32 -5.18 18.93
CA VAL A 366 -5.32 -4.20 17.83
C VAL A 366 -4.96 -4.87 16.50
N ILE A 367 -3.91 -5.69 16.48
CA ILE A 367 -3.47 -6.41 15.28
C ILE A 367 -4.54 -7.38 14.80
N ARG A 368 -5.15 -8.15 15.72
CA ARG A 368 -6.22 -9.09 15.38
C ARG A 368 -7.40 -8.37 14.74
N VAL A 369 -7.85 -7.27 15.35
CA VAL A 369 -8.98 -6.47 14.83
C VAL A 369 -8.67 -5.94 13.43
N CYS A 370 -7.48 -5.35 13.21
CA CYS A 370 -7.08 -4.89 11.87
C CYS A 370 -6.94 -6.05 10.87
N LYS A 371 -6.40 -7.20 11.28
CA LYS A 371 -6.27 -8.39 10.44
C LYS A 371 -7.62 -8.98 10.05
N ASP A 372 -8.62 -8.92 10.93
CA ASP A 372 -9.98 -9.33 10.60
C ASP A 372 -10.60 -8.42 9.52
N VAL A 373 -10.31 -7.11 9.55
CA VAL A 373 -10.68 -6.20 8.45
C VAL A 373 -9.97 -6.55 7.16
N CYS A 374 -8.65 -6.78 7.21
CA CYS A 374 -7.87 -7.21 6.05
C CYS A 374 -8.47 -8.46 5.37
N LYS A 375 -8.93 -9.45 6.14
CA LYS A 375 -9.60 -10.64 5.60
C LYS A 375 -10.93 -10.32 4.91
N ILE A 376 -11.72 -9.40 5.45
CA ILE A 376 -12.97 -8.93 4.82
C ILE A 376 -12.67 -8.26 3.48
N LEU A 377 -11.62 -7.43 3.43
CA LEU A 377 -11.17 -6.77 2.21
C LEU A 377 -10.65 -7.78 1.18
N ASP A 378 -9.89 -8.79 1.58
CA ASP A 378 -9.47 -9.87 0.67
C ASP A 378 -10.67 -10.65 0.10
N ALA A 379 -11.71 -10.86 0.91
CA ALA A 379 -12.93 -11.55 0.49
C ALA A 379 -13.78 -10.75 -0.51
N SER A 380 -13.54 -9.44 -0.69
CA SER A 380 -14.22 -8.65 -1.73
C SER A 380 -13.72 -8.97 -3.15
N GLY A 381 -12.60 -9.71 -3.27
CA GLY A 381 -11.96 -10.04 -4.55
C GLY A 381 -11.03 -8.95 -5.08
N GLU A 382 -10.89 -7.84 -4.35
CA GLU A 382 -9.88 -6.81 -4.61
C GLU A 382 -8.53 -7.22 -4.01
N ASN A 383 -7.44 -6.82 -4.65
CA ASN A 383 -6.10 -7.15 -4.20
C ASN A 383 -5.50 -5.99 -3.40
N TYR A 384 -5.48 -6.13 -2.07
CA TYR A 384 -4.78 -5.22 -1.18
C TYR A 384 -3.53 -5.87 -0.59
N GLY A 385 -2.46 -5.09 -0.45
CA GLY A 385 -1.20 -5.54 0.15
C GLY A 385 -0.53 -4.51 1.06
N ASP A 386 -1.06 -3.29 1.17
CA ASP A 386 -0.47 -2.20 1.97
C ASP A 386 -1.57 -1.27 2.51
N LEU A 387 -1.87 -1.33 3.81
CA LEU A 387 -2.97 -0.57 4.42
C LEU A 387 -2.49 0.11 5.71
N GLY A 388 -2.78 1.40 5.84
CA GLY A 388 -2.67 2.13 7.10
C GLY A 388 -4.05 2.33 7.72
N PHE A 389 -4.29 1.71 8.87
CA PHE A 389 -5.52 1.87 9.64
C PHE A 389 -5.40 3.01 10.63
N ASP A 390 -6.48 3.77 10.79
CA ASP A 390 -6.65 4.66 11.93
C ASP A 390 -7.52 3.95 12.97
N VAL A 391 -6.91 3.66 14.11
CA VAL A 391 -7.50 2.89 15.21
C VAL A 391 -7.58 3.78 16.44
N LEU A 392 -8.67 3.69 17.19
CA LEU A 392 -8.86 4.39 18.46
C LEU A 392 -8.98 3.33 19.57
N ILE A 393 -8.37 3.62 20.71
CA ILE A 393 -8.65 2.90 21.96
C ILE A 393 -9.40 3.89 22.85
N ASP A 394 -10.59 3.52 23.31
CA ASP A 394 -11.40 4.39 24.16
C ASP A 394 -11.02 4.28 25.65
N GLU A 395 -11.65 5.08 26.48
CA GLU A 395 -11.45 5.08 27.94
C GLU A 395 -11.81 3.74 28.62
N GLU A 396 -12.67 2.93 28.01
CA GLU A 396 -13.00 1.56 28.43
C GLU A 396 -12.01 0.53 27.85
N LEU A 397 -10.94 0.98 27.21
CA LEU A 397 -9.92 0.19 26.53
C LEU A 397 -10.42 -0.62 25.34
N LYS A 398 -11.60 -0.31 24.81
CA LYS A 398 -12.14 -0.97 23.63
C LYS A 398 -11.46 -0.45 22.37
N VAL A 399 -11.13 -1.38 21.46
CA VAL A 399 -10.51 -1.07 20.17
C VAL A 399 -11.58 -0.74 19.14
N TRP A 400 -11.40 0.38 18.43
CA TRP A 400 -12.26 0.83 17.35
C TRP A 400 -11.44 1.11 16.09
N VAL A 401 -11.93 0.71 14.94
CA VAL A 401 -11.32 1.06 13.65
C VAL A 401 -12.14 2.17 13.02
N LEU A 402 -11.49 3.30 12.76
CA LEU A 402 -12.14 4.50 12.21
C LEU A 402 -12.14 4.46 10.68
N GLU A 403 -11.00 4.12 10.09
CA GLU A 403 -10.82 4.04 8.64
C GLU A 403 -9.61 3.19 8.24
N ALA A 404 -9.54 2.83 6.95
CA ALA A 404 -8.40 2.15 6.33
C ALA A 404 -7.93 2.86 5.06
N ASN A 405 -6.63 3.17 5.00
CA ASN A 405 -6.00 3.97 3.94
C ASN A 405 -4.99 3.15 3.12
N LYS A 406 -5.23 3.02 1.82
CA LYS A 406 -4.39 2.26 0.84
C LYS A 406 -3.17 3.03 0.37
N ARG A 407 -3.12 4.32 0.70
CA ARG A 407 -2.04 5.24 0.35
C ARG A 407 -1.61 6.01 1.59
N HIS A 408 -1.27 5.28 2.65
CA HIS A 408 -0.72 5.87 3.85
C HIS A 408 0.71 6.39 3.60
N TYR A 409 1.14 7.32 4.44
CA TYR A 409 2.49 7.84 4.41
C TYR A 409 3.44 6.76 4.93
N HIS A 410 4.31 6.26 4.04
CA HIS A 410 5.37 5.33 4.42
C HIS A 410 6.48 5.99 5.25
N THR A 411 6.49 7.32 5.36
CA THR A 411 7.47 8.09 6.13
C THR A 411 7.08 8.25 7.60
N VAL A 412 5.91 7.76 8.03
CA VAL A 412 5.47 7.85 9.43
C VAL A 412 6.53 7.32 10.42
N PRO A 413 7.20 6.18 10.16
CA PRO A 413 8.26 5.72 11.07
C PRO A 413 9.41 6.72 11.23
N LEU A 414 9.79 7.42 10.16
CA LEU A 414 10.84 8.45 10.23
C LEU A 414 10.45 9.67 11.08
N TRP A 415 9.17 9.89 11.36
CA TRP A 415 8.76 10.96 12.29
C TRP A 415 9.11 10.62 13.74
N MET A 416 9.51 9.36 14.01
CA MET A 416 10.01 8.84 15.27
C MET A 416 11.48 8.41 15.21
N ASP A 417 12.20 8.80 14.15
CA ASP A 417 13.57 8.32 13.86
C ASP A 417 13.68 6.78 13.73
N ASP A 418 12.57 6.10 13.49
CA ASP A 418 12.50 4.65 13.28
C ASP A 418 12.82 4.31 11.81
N THR A 419 14.12 4.22 11.54
CA THR A 419 14.64 3.92 10.19
C THR A 419 14.44 2.46 9.78
N GLU A 420 14.42 1.54 10.74
CA GLU A 420 14.21 0.11 10.49
C GLU A 420 12.79 -0.12 9.96
N THR A 421 11.77 0.29 10.72
CA THR A 421 10.37 0.15 10.31
C THR A 421 10.07 0.96 9.05
N PHE A 422 10.78 2.07 8.80
CA PHE A 422 10.69 2.80 7.53
C PHE A 422 11.09 1.92 6.34
N TYR A 423 12.25 1.27 6.40
CA TYR A 423 12.70 0.40 5.30
C TYR A 423 11.87 -0.87 5.20
N GLU A 424 11.39 -1.44 6.31
CA GLU A 424 10.44 -2.56 6.27
C GLU A 424 9.12 -2.17 5.58
N THR A 425 8.58 -1.00 5.91
CA THR A 425 7.37 -0.45 5.27
C THR A 425 7.57 -0.28 3.76
N LYS A 426 8.79 0.03 3.31
CA LYS A 426 9.14 0.11 1.88
C LYS A 426 9.37 -1.25 1.24
N ALA A 427 9.94 -2.19 1.99
CA ALA A 427 10.32 -3.51 1.52
C ALA A 427 9.11 -4.44 1.31
N ASN A 428 8.17 -4.46 2.26
CA ASN A 428 7.05 -5.43 2.25
C ASN A 428 6.21 -5.38 0.96
N PRO A 429 5.83 -4.22 0.39
CA PRO A 429 5.14 -4.18 -0.89
C PRO A 429 5.93 -4.83 -2.03
N ILE A 430 7.26 -4.79 -2.00
CA ILE A 430 8.12 -5.43 -3.01
C ILE A 430 8.23 -6.92 -2.74
N LYS A 431 8.37 -7.33 -1.47
CA LYS A 431 8.33 -8.74 -1.08
C LYS A 431 7.01 -9.39 -1.53
N TYR A 432 5.89 -8.70 -1.30
CA TYR A 432 4.58 -9.13 -1.76
C TYR A 432 4.50 -9.18 -3.28
N ALA A 433 4.90 -8.12 -4.00
CA ALA A 433 4.89 -8.10 -5.46
C ALA A 433 5.74 -9.22 -6.10
N THR A 434 6.88 -9.52 -5.48
CA THR A 434 7.77 -10.63 -5.87
C THR A 434 7.05 -11.97 -5.77
N ALA A 435 6.49 -12.26 -4.59
CA ALA A 435 5.76 -13.50 -4.33
C ALA A 435 4.49 -13.61 -5.18
N LEU A 436 3.77 -12.50 -5.37
CA LEU A 436 2.58 -12.42 -6.23
C LEU A 436 2.92 -12.72 -7.70
N SER A 437 4.14 -12.41 -8.13
CA SER A 437 4.67 -12.76 -9.45
C SER A 437 5.16 -14.21 -9.52
N GLY A 438 5.13 -14.96 -8.41
CA GLY A 438 5.59 -16.35 -8.28
C GLY A 438 7.11 -16.51 -8.23
N PHE A 439 7.83 -15.48 -7.78
CA PHE A 439 9.27 -15.51 -7.52
C PHE A 439 9.57 -15.55 -6.02
N GLU A 440 10.78 -15.98 -5.67
CA GLU A 440 11.20 -16.10 -4.28
C GLU A 440 11.78 -14.79 -3.75
N VAL A 441 11.65 -14.58 -2.44
CA VAL A 441 12.41 -13.57 -1.71
C VAL A 441 13.46 -14.33 -0.91
N TYR A 442 14.73 -14.12 -1.23
CA TYR A 442 15.84 -14.80 -0.55
C TYR A 442 16.10 -14.15 0.81
N GLU A 443 16.32 -14.97 1.85
CA GLU A 443 16.73 -14.51 3.19
C GLU A 443 18.24 -14.26 3.31
#